data_AF-A0A0Q7JSZ9-F1
#
_entry.id   AF-A0A0Q7JSZ9-F1
#
_cell.length_a   1.000
_cell.length_b   1.000
_cell.length_c   1.000
_cell.angle_alpha   90.00
_cell.angle_beta   90.00
_cell.angle_gamma   90.00
#
_symmetry.space_group_name_H-M   'P 1'
#
loop_
_entity.id
_entity.type
_entity.pdbx_description
1 polymer ?
#
loop_
_entity_poly.entity_id
_entity_poly.type
_entity_poly.pdbx_seq_one_letter_code
_entity_poly.pdbx_strand_id
1 'polypeptide(L)'
;MARIKRQVLDPEQVRGYIKEHMKFVMINNRIFDDFYENRELYYHPLKDEMYIDRNTKIETNFSDLDMVIFIFIHLLQLNKITLYEKEMAAYLGCHERYLKESIKKINLIRGNVKAQYNPHRDIIDILSEPKEVSLINYKMDRKGRRSKSPVPEWYVDFIPDHKKTKEGTTPINFFAVTIDDLDLLTKGYLTRPEFILYLFFIRIHKEKSEQQKPFNLRNSTIAERLQIKGADTTLNKYIDKLESLGLIQINYPKNYDDKLMFRQEPSREFIPIANLAYMEQYRVEEQIDELAVHEFS
;
A
#
# COMPACT_ATOMS: atom_id res chain seq x y z
N MET A 1 8.46 43.13 4.30
CA MET A 1 7.77 41.99 4.94
C MET A 1 8.51 40.71 4.58
N ALA A 2 8.99 39.97 5.60
CA ALA A 2 9.81 38.78 5.43
C ALA A 2 9.03 37.62 4.80
N ARG A 3 9.69 36.88 3.90
CA ARG A 3 9.19 35.64 3.29
C ARG A 3 9.12 34.56 4.38
N ILE A 4 7.92 34.15 4.79
CA ILE A 4 7.78 32.91 5.56
C ILE A 4 7.93 31.77 4.55
N LYS A 5 9.08 31.10 4.56
CA LYS A 5 9.32 29.90 3.75
C LYS A 5 8.47 28.78 4.33
N ARG A 6 7.76 28.04 3.47
CA ARG A 6 7.23 26.71 3.82
C ARG A 6 8.40 25.90 4.38
N GLN A 7 8.20 25.29 5.54
CA GLN A 7 9.17 24.38 6.11
C GLN A 7 9.18 23.10 5.26
N VAL A 8 10.36 22.77 4.74
CA VAL A 8 10.58 21.45 4.13
C VAL A 8 10.52 20.45 5.27
N LEU A 9 9.67 19.45 5.15
CA LEU A 9 9.52 18.43 6.19
C LEU A 9 10.59 17.36 5.98
N ASP A 10 11.34 17.07 7.04
CA ASP A 10 12.24 15.92 7.04
C ASP A 10 11.45 14.60 7.27
N PRO A 11 12.06 13.43 6.98
CA PRO A 11 11.36 12.16 7.13
C PRO A 11 10.84 11.87 8.54
N GLU A 12 11.57 12.27 9.58
CA GLU A 12 11.15 12.04 10.98
C GLU A 12 9.95 12.91 11.35
N GLN A 13 9.88 14.15 10.86
CA GLN A 13 8.72 15.02 11.03
C GLN A 13 7.47 14.45 10.35
N VAL A 14 7.61 13.95 9.12
CA VAL A 14 6.50 13.30 8.40
C VAL A 14 6.03 12.07 9.17
N ARG A 15 6.96 11.23 9.60
CA ARG A 15 6.67 10.01 10.36
C ARG A 15 5.98 10.33 11.69
N GLY A 16 6.49 11.32 12.44
CA GLY A 16 5.91 11.77 13.71
C GLY A 16 4.46 12.23 13.54
N TYR A 17 4.19 13.04 12.51
CA TYR A 17 2.84 13.51 12.21
C TYR A 17 1.89 12.34 11.90
N ILE A 18 2.30 11.40 11.04
CA ILE A 18 1.47 10.22 10.70
C ILE A 18 1.19 9.37 11.95
N LYS A 19 2.20 9.21 12.83
CA LYS A 19 2.06 8.44 14.06
C LYS A 19 1.10 9.08 15.07
N GLU A 20 0.87 10.38 15.01
CA GLU A 20 -0.10 11.08 15.87
C GLU A 20 -1.53 11.07 15.30
N HIS A 21 -1.72 10.61 14.06
CA HIS A 21 -2.99 10.68 13.33
C HIS A 21 -3.36 9.30 12.76
N MET A 22 -3.53 9.18 11.42
CA MET A 22 -3.92 7.93 10.76
C MET A 22 -2.67 7.05 10.55
N LYS A 23 -2.48 6.09 11.45
CA LYS A 23 -1.26 5.25 11.54
C LYS A 23 -1.21 4.09 10.54
N PHE A 24 -2.31 3.82 9.84
CA PHE A 24 -2.39 2.75 8.85
C PHE A 24 -3.28 3.12 7.65
N VAL A 25 -3.06 2.43 6.54
CA VAL A 25 -3.88 2.50 5.32
C VAL A 25 -4.42 1.15 4.95
N MET A 26 -5.60 1.15 4.35
CA MET A 26 -6.22 -0.03 3.78
C MET A 26 -5.94 -0.11 2.29
N ILE A 27 -5.22 -1.16 1.88
CA ILE A 27 -4.83 -1.41 0.50
C ILE A 27 -5.74 -2.48 -0.09
N ASN A 28 -6.36 -2.21 -1.23
CA ASN A 28 -7.23 -3.17 -1.91
C ASN A 28 -6.40 -4.32 -2.51
N ASN A 29 -6.79 -5.56 -2.23
CA ASN A 29 -6.09 -6.75 -2.74
C ASN A 29 -6.00 -6.75 -4.27
N ARG A 30 -7.02 -6.23 -4.96
CA ARG A 30 -7.02 -6.10 -6.43
C ARG A 30 -5.85 -5.27 -6.94
N ILE A 31 -5.43 -4.21 -6.23
CA ILE A 31 -4.28 -3.39 -6.65
C ILE A 31 -3.00 -4.22 -6.57
N PHE A 32 -2.88 -5.08 -5.57
CA PHE A 32 -1.76 -6.01 -5.45
C PHE A 32 -1.77 -7.06 -6.57
N ASP A 33 -2.94 -7.65 -6.85
CA ASP A 33 -3.10 -8.57 -7.99
C ASP A 33 -2.75 -7.89 -9.31
N ASP A 34 -3.25 -6.68 -9.50
CA ASP A 34 -3.00 -5.88 -10.68
C ASP A 34 -1.49 -5.61 -10.88
N PHE A 35 -0.72 -5.41 -9.81
CA PHE A 35 0.72 -5.12 -9.91
C PHE A 35 1.58 -6.37 -10.10
N TYR A 36 1.19 -7.52 -9.54
CA TYR A 36 2.05 -8.71 -9.44
C TYR A 36 1.49 -9.95 -10.13
N GLU A 37 0.17 -10.12 -10.16
CA GLU A 37 -0.52 -11.31 -10.71
C GLU A 37 -1.10 -11.08 -12.13
N ASN A 38 -1.61 -9.87 -12.45
CA ASN A 38 -2.22 -9.56 -13.74
C ASN A 38 -1.20 -8.97 -14.73
N ARG A 39 -0.97 -9.70 -15.84
CA ARG A 39 -0.02 -9.31 -16.90
C ARG A 39 -0.54 -8.26 -17.88
N GLU A 40 -1.80 -7.84 -17.74
CA GLU A 40 -2.47 -6.93 -18.67
C GLU A 40 -3.18 -5.80 -17.91
N LEU A 41 -2.40 -4.87 -17.36
CA LEU A 41 -2.95 -3.59 -16.93
C LEU A 41 -3.04 -2.65 -18.12
N TYR A 42 -4.26 -2.21 -18.40
CA TYR A 42 -4.58 -1.37 -19.55
C TYR A 42 -4.39 0.11 -19.18
N TYR A 43 -3.50 0.78 -19.90
CA TYR A 43 -3.31 2.22 -19.79
C TYR A 43 -4.14 2.94 -20.83
N HIS A 44 -4.83 3.99 -20.39
CA HIS A 44 -5.32 5.02 -21.31
C HIS A 44 -4.42 6.25 -21.18
N PRO A 45 -3.61 6.58 -22.19
CA PRO A 45 -2.78 7.78 -22.17
C PRO A 45 -3.66 9.02 -21.96
N LEU A 46 -3.21 9.92 -21.08
CA LEU A 46 -3.84 11.22 -20.91
C LEU A 46 -3.68 12.04 -22.20
N LYS A 47 -4.75 12.75 -22.57
CA LYS A 47 -4.99 13.37 -23.89
C LYS A 47 -3.94 14.40 -24.35
N ASP A 48 -2.98 14.77 -23.52
CA ASP A 48 -2.06 15.88 -23.75
C ASP A 48 -0.58 15.47 -23.92
N GLU A 49 -0.25 14.18 -23.86
CA GLU A 49 1.11 13.70 -24.16
C GLU A 49 1.11 12.74 -25.35
N MET A 50 1.22 13.32 -26.55
CA MET A 50 1.51 12.66 -27.82
C MET A 50 0.47 11.64 -28.33
N TYR A 51 0.45 11.50 -29.65
CA TYR A 51 -0.38 10.62 -30.46
C TYR A 51 -0.26 9.14 -30.04
N ILE A 52 -0.96 8.74 -28.99
CA ILE A 52 -1.11 7.34 -28.61
C ILE A 52 -2.60 7.02 -28.73
N ASP A 53 -2.94 6.12 -29.66
CA ASP A 53 -4.31 5.65 -29.87
C ASP A 53 -4.87 5.14 -28.53
N ARG A 54 -6.14 5.45 -28.22
CA ARG A 54 -6.84 4.96 -27.01
C ARG A 54 -6.82 3.43 -26.90
N ASN A 55 -6.58 2.75 -28.02
CA ASN A 55 -6.47 1.29 -28.11
C ASN A 55 -5.03 0.75 -27.99
N THR A 56 -4.02 1.61 -27.78
CA THR A 56 -2.63 1.18 -27.66
C THR A 56 -2.43 0.49 -26.31
N LYS A 57 -2.39 -0.84 -26.34
CA LYS A 57 -1.99 -1.66 -25.20
C LYS A 57 -0.50 -1.44 -24.94
N ILE A 58 -0.16 -0.82 -23.82
CA ILE A 58 1.22 -0.75 -23.35
C ILE A 58 1.38 -1.75 -22.21
N GLU A 59 2.10 -2.84 -22.45
CA GLU A 59 2.59 -3.70 -21.37
C GLU A 59 3.58 -2.88 -20.55
N THR A 60 3.28 -2.63 -19.27
CA THR A 60 4.29 -2.13 -18.35
C THR A 60 4.45 -3.12 -17.21
N ASN A 61 5.69 -3.50 -16.94
CA ASN A 61 6.02 -4.18 -15.70
C ASN A 61 6.03 -3.14 -14.57
N PHE A 62 5.16 -3.34 -13.58
CA PHE A 62 5.21 -2.60 -12.33
C PHE A 62 6.36 -3.12 -11.49
N SER A 63 6.92 -2.21 -10.71
CA SER A 63 8.02 -2.48 -9.79
C SER A 63 7.54 -2.38 -8.35
N ASP A 64 8.29 -3.01 -7.45
CA ASP A 64 8.10 -2.90 -6.01
C ASP A 64 8.00 -1.44 -5.53
N LEU A 65 8.76 -0.54 -6.17
CA LEU A 65 8.74 0.89 -5.86
C LEU A 65 7.38 1.53 -6.16
N ASP A 66 6.68 1.09 -7.22
CA ASP A 66 5.38 1.63 -7.59
C ASP A 66 4.34 1.34 -6.50
N MET A 67 4.33 0.11 -5.95
CA MET A 67 3.44 -0.27 -4.86
C MET A 67 3.76 0.52 -3.58
N VAL A 68 5.05 0.66 -3.24
CA VAL A 68 5.49 1.43 -2.07
C VAL A 68 5.05 2.90 -2.16
N ILE A 69 5.20 3.52 -3.35
CA ILE A 69 4.77 4.91 -3.58
C ILE A 69 3.26 5.05 -3.45
N PHE A 70 2.50 4.09 -4.01
CA PHE A 70 1.04 4.10 -3.89
C PHE A 70 0.59 4.07 -2.42
N ILE A 71 1.15 3.15 -1.62
CA ILE A 71 0.86 3.05 -0.18
C ILE A 71 1.21 4.36 0.53
N PHE A 72 2.37 4.94 0.23
CA PHE A 72 2.83 6.16 0.87
C PHE A 72 1.95 7.37 0.52
N ILE A 73 1.52 7.52 -0.74
CA ILE A 73 0.57 8.58 -1.14
C ILE A 73 -0.75 8.45 -0.38
N HIS A 74 -1.24 7.22 -0.21
CA HIS A 74 -2.47 6.98 0.55
C HIS A 74 -2.33 7.44 2.01
N LEU A 75 -1.19 7.15 2.65
CA LEU A 75 -0.92 7.63 4.02
C LEU A 75 -0.86 9.16 4.09
N LEU A 76 -0.17 9.79 3.13
CA LEU A 76 -0.10 11.25 3.08
C LEU A 76 -1.49 11.88 2.93
N GLN A 77 -2.34 11.32 2.07
CA GLN A 77 -3.72 11.78 1.87
C GLN A 77 -4.55 11.68 3.15
N LEU A 78 -4.57 10.51 3.82
CA LEU A 78 -5.35 10.33 5.05
C LEU A 78 -4.90 11.25 6.18
N ASN A 79 -3.61 11.62 6.18
CA ASN A 79 -3.03 12.55 7.14
C ASN A 79 -3.01 14.00 6.67
N LYS A 80 -3.57 14.32 5.48
CA LYS A 80 -3.61 15.67 4.90
C LYS A 80 -2.22 16.33 4.76
N ILE A 81 -1.19 15.51 4.58
CA ILE A 81 0.19 15.96 4.37
C ILE A 81 0.42 16.17 2.87
N THR A 82 1.00 17.32 2.52
CA THR A 82 1.40 17.63 1.14
C THR A 82 2.91 17.70 1.08
N LEU A 83 3.55 16.85 0.28
CA LEU A 83 5.00 16.83 0.09
C LEU A 83 5.37 17.15 -1.35
N TYR A 84 6.52 17.81 -1.55
CA TYR A 84 7.18 17.83 -2.85
C TYR A 84 7.73 16.44 -3.18
N GLU A 85 7.87 16.15 -4.47
CA GLU A 85 8.47 14.90 -4.95
C GLU A 85 9.87 14.66 -4.36
N LYS A 86 10.67 15.71 -4.17
CA LYS A 86 11.97 15.59 -3.49
C LYS A 86 11.85 15.13 -2.03
N GLU A 87 10.85 15.62 -1.29
CA GLU A 87 10.59 15.22 0.11
C GLU A 87 10.10 13.77 0.17
N MET A 88 9.21 13.38 -0.74
CA MET A 88 8.75 11.99 -0.85
C MET A 88 9.90 11.04 -1.19
N ALA A 89 10.77 11.42 -2.14
CA ALA A 89 11.91 10.63 -2.54
C ALA A 89 12.92 10.46 -1.39
N ALA A 90 13.14 11.52 -0.61
CA ALA A 90 13.96 11.47 0.60
C ALA A 90 13.38 10.53 1.66
N TYR A 91 12.06 10.59 1.90
CA TYR A 91 11.37 9.70 2.83
C TYR A 91 11.50 8.22 2.43
N LEU A 92 11.28 7.93 1.14
CA LEU A 92 11.29 6.57 0.60
C LEU A 92 12.70 6.03 0.31
N GLY A 93 13.75 6.81 0.56
CA GLY A 93 15.13 6.42 0.27
C GLY A 93 15.37 6.12 -1.22
N CYS A 94 14.76 6.89 -2.12
CA CYS A 94 14.90 6.70 -3.57
C CYS A 94 15.31 7.99 -4.29
N HIS A 95 15.78 7.87 -5.53
CA HIS A 95 16.12 9.03 -6.34
C HIS A 95 14.84 9.69 -6.89
N GLU A 96 14.76 11.03 -6.86
CA GLU A 96 13.58 11.80 -7.30
C GLU A 96 13.11 11.45 -8.72
N ARG A 97 14.05 11.16 -9.63
CA ARG A 97 13.74 10.69 -10.98
C ARG A 97 12.89 9.42 -10.99
N TYR A 98 13.24 8.42 -10.17
CA TYR A 98 12.48 7.17 -10.11
C TYR A 98 11.10 7.39 -9.51
N LEU A 99 11.00 8.25 -8.49
CA LEU A 99 9.71 8.64 -7.92
C LEU A 99 8.79 9.26 -8.99
N LYS A 100 9.28 10.22 -9.77
CA LYS A 100 8.51 10.87 -10.85
C LYS A 100 8.04 9.88 -11.90
N GLU A 101 8.93 8.99 -12.35
CA GLU A 101 8.61 7.94 -13.32
C GLU A 101 7.52 7.00 -12.77
N SER A 102 7.64 6.59 -11.51
CA SER A 102 6.64 5.76 -10.82
C SER A 102 5.29 6.45 -10.64
N ILE A 103 5.28 7.69 -10.15
CA ILE A 103 4.03 8.47 -9.99
C ILE A 103 3.31 8.61 -11.34
N LYS A 104 4.06 8.90 -12.41
CA LYS A 104 3.48 8.97 -13.77
C LYS A 104 2.86 7.64 -14.17
N LYS A 105 3.53 6.51 -13.93
CA LYS A 105 2.98 5.17 -14.22
C LYS A 105 1.70 4.91 -13.42
N ILE A 106 1.75 5.09 -12.09
CA ILE A 106 0.61 4.82 -11.20
C ILE A 106 -0.59 5.72 -11.55
N ASN A 107 -0.37 6.99 -11.91
CA ASN A 107 -1.41 7.92 -12.32
C ASN A 107 -2.10 7.53 -13.64
N LEU A 108 -1.41 6.79 -14.52
CA LEU A 108 -2.00 6.32 -15.77
C LEU A 108 -2.84 5.05 -15.59
N ILE A 109 -2.70 4.34 -14.46
CA ILE A 109 -3.54 3.17 -14.15
C ILE A 109 -4.96 3.64 -13.92
N ARG A 110 -5.91 2.99 -14.59
CA ARG A 110 -7.33 3.29 -14.44
C ARG A 110 -8.13 2.05 -14.10
N GLY A 111 -9.22 2.25 -13.37
CA GLY A 111 -10.18 1.21 -13.08
C GLY A 111 -11.57 1.76 -12.80
N ASN A 112 -12.57 0.93 -13.03
CA ASN A 112 -13.96 1.26 -12.75
C ASN A 112 -14.23 1.12 -11.25
N VAL A 113 -14.75 2.18 -10.64
CA VAL A 113 -15.13 2.25 -9.22
C VAL A 113 -16.53 2.84 -9.06
N LYS A 114 -17.22 2.44 -7.99
CA LYS A 114 -18.48 3.06 -7.56
C LYS A 114 -18.29 4.10 -6.46
N ALA A 115 -17.06 4.32 -6.01
CA ALA A 115 -16.70 5.36 -5.08
C ALA A 115 -15.44 6.05 -5.57
N GLN A 116 -15.38 7.38 -5.47
CA GLN A 116 -14.18 8.15 -5.81
C GLN A 116 -13.94 9.23 -4.76
N TYR A 117 -12.70 9.65 -4.58
CA TYR A 117 -12.39 10.74 -3.67
C TYR A 117 -12.69 12.09 -4.33
N ASN A 118 -13.41 12.97 -3.63
CA ASN A 118 -13.66 14.32 -4.08
C ASN A 118 -12.64 15.29 -3.46
N PRO A 119 -11.64 15.75 -4.21
CA PRO A 119 -10.55 16.55 -3.67
C PRO A 119 -10.97 17.99 -3.31
N HIS A 120 -12.15 18.44 -3.75
CA HIS A 120 -12.68 19.77 -3.43
C HIS A 120 -13.46 19.78 -2.12
N ARG A 121 -14.13 18.66 -1.80
CA ARG A 121 -14.97 18.52 -0.61
C ARG A 121 -14.30 17.71 0.50
N ASP A 122 -13.19 17.03 0.21
CA ASP A 122 -12.48 16.15 1.15
C ASP A 122 -13.40 15.03 1.67
N ILE A 123 -14.20 14.45 0.76
CA ILE A 123 -15.14 13.36 1.04
C ILE A 123 -15.07 12.29 -0.04
N ILE A 124 -15.56 11.09 0.27
CA ILE A 124 -15.78 10.02 -0.71
C ILE A 124 -17.17 10.18 -1.31
N ASP A 125 -17.25 10.37 -2.63
CA ASP A 125 -18.52 10.40 -3.37
C ASP A 125 -18.88 8.97 -3.80
N ILE A 126 -20.08 8.51 -3.45
CA ILE A 126 -20.65 7.25 -3.95
C ILE A 126 -21.42 7.54 -5.25
N LEU A 127 -21.07 6.82 -6.31
CA LEU A 127 -21.60 7.00 -7.65
C LEU A 127 -22.75 6.04 -7.92
N SER A 128 -23.75 6.49 -8.69
CA SER A 128 -24.88 5.64 -9.12
C SER A 128 -24.45 4.56 -10.12
N GLU A 129 -23.46 4.86 -10.95
CA GLU A 129 -22.88 3.96 -11.94
C GLU A 129 -21.35 3.91 -11.77
N PRO A 130 -20.70 2.78 -12.09
CA PRO A 130 -19.25 2.69 -12.10
C PRO A 130 -18.64 3.73 -13.04
N LYS A 131 -17.62 4.43 -12.57
CA LYS A 131 -16.86 5.39 -13.35
C LYS A 131 -15.40 4.96 -13.40
N GLU A 132 -14.79 5.10 -14.56
CA GLU A 132 -13.36 4.92 -14.72
C GLU A 132 -12.61 6.09 -14.05
N VAL A 133 -11.76 5.77 -13.07
CA VAL A 133 -10.89 6.74 -12.39
C VAL A 133 -9.45 6.25 -12.40
N SER A 134 -8.51 7.18 -12.18
CA SER A 134 -7.10 6.84 -12.03
C SER A 134 -6.80 6.26 -10.65
N LEU A 135 -5.75 5.45 -10.50
CA LEU A 135 -5.37 4.91 -9.19
C LEU A 135 -4.99 6.01 -8.21
N ILE A 136 -4.12 6.91 -8.66
CA ILE A 136 -3.81 8.19 -8.01
C ILE A 136 -4.14 9.34 -8.95
N ASN A 137 -4.40 10.50 -8.38
CA ASN A 137 -4.60 11.75 -9.09
C ASN A 137 -4.00 12.89 -8.26
N TYR A 138 -4.00 14.12 -8.78
CA TYR A 138 -3.49 15.27 -8.04
C TYR A 138 -4.37 16.49 -8.22
N LYS A 139 -4.42 17.31 -7.17
CA LYS A 139 -4.88 18.70 -7.29
C LYS A 139 -3.70 19.62 -7.06
N MET A 140 -3.75 20.79 -7.68
CA MET A 140 -2.78 21.84 -7.40
C MET A 140 -3.16 22.51 -6.09
N ASP A 141 -2.42 22.19 -5.02
CA ASP A 141 -2.62 22.84 -3.75
C ASP A 141 -2.03 24.26 -3.81
N ARG A 142 -2.93 25.24 -3.64
CA ARG A 142 -2.59 26.66 -3.47
C ARG A 142 -2.65 26.98 -1.99
N LYS A 143 -1.89 26.27 -1.14
CA LYS A 143 -1.72 26.61 0.27
C LYS A 143 -1.24 28.07 0.40
N GLY A 144 -2.20 28.94 0.70
CA GLY A 144 -2.05 30.38 0.87
C GLY A 144 -1.91 31.16 -0.45
N ARG A 145 -2.54 32.35 -0.52
CA ARG A 145 -2.42 33.37 -1.59
C ARG A 145 -0.97 33.87 -1.85
N ARG A 146 0.06 33.20 -1.35
CA ARG A 146 1.44 33.69 -1.22
C ARG A 146 2.55 32.67 -1.55
N SER A 147 2.23 31.41 -1.89
CA SER A 147 3.21 30.47 -2.48
C SER A 147 3.32 30.72 -3.99
N LYS A 148 4.55 30.91 -4.50
CA LYS A 148 4.80 31.19 -5.93
C LYS A 148 4.69 29.96 -6.84
N SER A 149 4.67 28.76 -6.27
CA SER A 149 4.60 27.52 -7.04
C SER A 149 3.54 26.63 -6.42
N PRO A 150 2.45 26.29 -7.14
CA PRO A 150 1.51 25.29 -6.68
C PRO A 150 2.25 23.97 -6.49
N VAL A 151 1.92 23.25 -5.42
CA VAL A 151 2.49 21.92 -5.15
C VAL A 151 1.42 20.90 -5.54
N PRO A 152 1.76 19.86 -6.32
CA PRO A 152 0.81 18.78 -6.56
C PRO A 152 0.54 18.07 -5.22
N GLU A 153 -0.71 18.13 -4.78
CA GLU A 153 -1.22 17.30 -3.69
C GLU A 153 -1.78 16.04 -4.32
N TRP A 154 -0.97 14.98 -4.26
CA TRP A 154 -1.32 13.65 -4.73
C TRP A 154 -2.31 13.01 -3.77
N TYR A 155 -3.30 12.31 -4.34
CA TYR A 155 -4.31 11.57 -3.60
C TYR A 155 -4.70 10.30 -4.36
N VAL A 156 -5.15 9.29 -3.62
CA VAL A 156 -5.78 8.08 -4.14
C VAL A 156 -7.22 8.42 -4.55
N ASP A 157 -7.53 8.19 -5.82
CA ASP A 157 -8.84 8.47 -6.43
C ASP A 157 -9.65 7.16 -6.59
N PHE A 158 -8.95 6.04 -6.73
CA PHE A 158 -9.53 4.71 -6.77
C PHE A 158 -9.94 4.25 -5.37
N ILE A 159 -11.21 4.50 -5.02
CA ILE A 159 -11.78 4.05 -3.75
C ILE A 159 -12.45 2.66 -3.94
N PRO A 160 -12.08 1.65 -3.14
CA PRO A 160 -12.62 0.29 -3.25
C PRO A 160 -14.12 0.15 -3.00
N ASP A 161 -14.69 -0.99 -3.40
CA ASP A 161 -16.07 -1.35 -3.06
C ASP A 161 -16.25 -1.64 -1.55
N HIS A 162 -17.37 -1.17 -1.00
CA HIS A 162 -17.73 -1.34 0.41
C HIS A 162 -18.99 -2.20 0.59
N LYS A 163 -19.04 -2.98 1.67
CA LYS A 163 -20.27 -3.60 2.18
C LYS A 163 -20.87 -2.74 3.29
N LYS A 164 -22.20 -2.63 3.33
CA LYS A 164 -22.92 -2.04 4.47
C LYS A 164 -23.00 -3.06 5.59
N THR A 165 -22.61 -2.64 6.79
CA THR A 165 -22.71 -3.36 8.05
C THR A 165 -23.53 -2.54 9.05
N LYS A 166 -23.90 -3.12 10.20
CA LYS A 166 -24.62 -2.39 11.26
C LYS A 166 -23.81 -1.20 11.83
N GLU A 167 -22.49 -1.28 11.77
CA GLU A 167 -21.53 -0.29 12.29
C GLU A 167 -21.02 0.68 11.20
N GLY A 168 -21.54 0.59 9.96
CA GLY A 168 -21.11 1.46 8.85
C GLY A 168 -20.64 0.68 7.62
N THR A 169 -19.80 1.29 6.78
CA THR A 169 -19.30 0.67 5.54
C THR A 169 -17.90 0.10 5.73
N THR A 170 -17.70 -1.19 5.45
CA THR A 170 -16.38 -1.84 5.50
C THR A 170 -15.91 -2.21 4.09
N PRO A 171 -14.63 -2.02 3.73
CA PRO A 171 -14.10 -2.53 2.45
C PRO A 171 -14.20 -4.06 2.39
N ILE A 172 -14.38 -4.64 1.20
CA ILE A 172 -14.65 -6.09 1.06
C ILE A 172 -13.36 -6.93 0.85
N ASN A 173 -12.27 -6.37 0.32
CA ASN A 173 -11.04 -7.11 0.00
C ASN A 173 -9.81 -6.22 0.17
N PHE A 174 -9.18 -6.25 1.33
CA PHE A 174 -8.14 -5.29 1.67
C PHE A 174 -7.17 -5.86 2.69
N PHE A 175 -5.98 -5.29 2.79
CA PHE A 175 -5.04 -5.53 3.87
C PHE A 175 -4.52 -4.22 4.45
N ALA A 176 -4.17 -4.23 5.73
CA ALA A 176 -3.73 -3.04 6.43
C ALA A 176 -2.21 -2.93 6.36
N VAL A 177 -1.70 -1.76 6.01
CA VAL A 177 -0.27 -1.43 6.08
C VAL A 177 -0.10 -0.27 7.05
N THR A 178 0.68 -0.49 8.10
CA THR A 178 0.96 0.51 9.12
C THR A 178 2.16 1.37 8.75
N ILE A 179 2.32 2.52 9.41
CA ILE A 179 3.53 3.33 9.32
C ILE A 179 4.76 2.58 9.86
N ASP A 180 4.57 1.74 10.88
CA ASP A 180 5.64 0.89 11.44
C ASP A 180 6.01 -0.26 10.49
N ASP A 181 5.10 -0.73 9.63
CA ASP A 181 5.45 -1.63 8.53
C ASP A 181 6.32 -0.92 7.48
N LEU A 182 5.97 0.31 7.08
CA LEU A 182 6.77 1.09 6.12
C LEU A 182 8.18 1.41 6.65
N ASP A 183 8.32 1.60 7.96
CA ASP A 183 9.62 1.78 8.61
C ASP A 183 10.58 0.63 8.36
N LEU A 184 10.09 -0.60 8.19
CA LEU A 184 10.92 -1.75 7.85
C LEU A 184 11.69 -1.51 6.55
N LEU A 185 11.07 -0.83 5.59
CA LEU A 185 11.71 -0.44 4.33
C LEU A 185 12.55 0.83 4.48
N THR A 186 11.97 1.91 5.02
CA THR A 186 12.62 3.23 5.03
C THR A 186 13.84 3.30 5.96
N LYS A 187 13.87 2.48 7.02
CA LYS A 187 15.03 2.32 7.91
C LYS A 187 16.02 1.25 7.45
N GLY A 188 15.74 0.59 6.32
CA GLY A 188 16.66 -0.38 5.70
C GLY A 188 16.71 -1.76 6.35
N TYR A 189 15.75 -2.13 7.20
CA TYR A 189 15.64 -3.49 7.72
C TYR A 189 15.33 -4.50 6.59
N LEU A 190 14.48 -4.09 5.65
CA LEU A 190 14.10 -4.85 4.46
C LEU A 190 14.50 -4.12 3.18
N THR A 191 14.92 -4.89 2.18
CA THR A 191 14.97 -4.43 0.79
C THR A 191 13.55 -4.37 0.21
N ARG A 192 13.36 -3.72 -0.94
CA ARG A 192 12.02 -3.63 -1.57
C ARG A 192 11.39 -5.00 -1.86
N PRO A 193 12.10 -5.99 -2.44
CA PRO A 193 11.51 -7.31 -2.67
C PRO A 193 11.12 -8.04 -1.38
N GLU A 194 11.93 -7.91 -0.32
CA GLU A 194 11.63 -8.48 1.00
C GLU A 194 10.40 -7.81 1.63
N PHE A 195 10.28 -6.48 1.48
CA PHE A 195 9.12 -5.73 1.95
C PHE A 195 7.84 -6.13 1.20
N ILE A 196 7.89 -6.30 -0.12
CA ILE A 196 6.74 -6.77 -0.91
C ILE A 196 6.34 -8.20 -0.52
N LEU A 197 7.30 -9.09 -0.27
CA LEU A 197 7.00 -10.43 0.26
C LEU A 197 6.32 -10.36 1.63
N TYR A 198 6.77 -9.46 2.51
CA TYR A 198 6.12 -9.23 3.79
C TYR A 198 4.67 -8.72 3.63
N LEU A 199 4.43 -7.75 2.74
CA LEU A 199 3.08 -7.27 2.42
C LEU A 199 2.20 -8.39 1.84
N PHE A 200 2.77 -9.26 1.01
CA PHE A 200 2.06 -10.43 0.49
C PHE A 200 1.59 -11.35 1.61
N PHE A 201 2.42 -11.59 2.63
CA PHE A 201 2.03 -12.38 3.80
C PHE A 201 0.94 -11.70 4.65
N ILE A 202 0.99 -10.37 4.82
CA ILE A 202 -0.09 -9.62 5.46
C ILE A 202 -1.41 -9.83 4.71
N ARG A 203 -1.37 -9.70 3.39
CA ARG A 203 -2.53 -9.84 2.53
C ARG A 203 -3.18 -11.23 2.64
N ILE A 204 -2.43 -12.30 2.39
CA ILE A 204 -3.00 -13.66 2.37
C ILE A 204 -3.50 -14.09 3.76
N HIS A 205 -2.92 -13.56 4.83
CA HIS A 205 -3.37 -13.86 6.18
C HIS A 205 -4.75 -13.27 6.47
N LYS A 206 -5.05 -12.09 5.92
CA LYS A 206 -6.38 -11.49 6.08
C LYS A 206 -7.45 -12.25 5.31
N GLU A 207 -7.15 -12.77 4.13
CA GLU A 207 -8.06 -13.65 3.37
C GLU A 207 -8.44 -14.91 4.19
N LYS A 208 -7.51 -15.44 5.02
CA LYS A 208 -7.80 -16.53 5.97
C LYS A 208 -8.81 -16.13 7.06
N SER A 209 -8.73 -14.92 7.60
CA SER A 209 -9.64 -14.48 8.69
C SER A 209 -11.12 -14.53 8.26
N GLU A 210 -11.39 -14.37 6.97
CA GLU A 210 -12.75 -14.41 6.41
C GLU A 210 -13.20 -15.83 6.02
N GLN A 211 -12.26 -16.71 5.65
CA GLN A 211 -12.54 -18.08 5.18
C GLN A 211 -12.41 -19.18 6.26
N GLN A 212 -11.94 -18.84 7.47
CA GLN A 212 -11.80 -19.73 8.64
C GLN A 212 -10.96 -21.02 8.41
N LYS A 213 -10.08 -21.06 7.41
CA LYS A 213 -9.17 -22.19 7.16
C LYS A 213 -7.72 -21.72 6.95
N PRO A 214 -6.71 -22.44 7.47
CA PRO A 214 -5.31 -22.09 7.24
C PRO A 214 -4.99 -22.10 5.74
N PHE A 215 -4.46 -20.98 5.24
CA PHE A 215 -4.09 -20.80 3.84
C PHE A 215 -2.62 -21.18 3.66
N ASN A 216 -2.39 -22.45 3.32
CA ASN A 216 -1.04 -22.98 3.14
C ASN A 216 -0.57 -22.75 1.69
N LEU A 217 0.61 -22.13 1.52
CA LEU A 217 1.21 -21.87 0.22
C LEU A 217 2.51 -22.63 0.02
N ARG A 218 2.76 -23.04 -1.22
CA ARG A 218 4.04 -23.57 -1.69
C ARG A 218 4.96 -22.42 -2.09
N ASN A 219 6.27 -22.64 -2.02
CA ASN A 219 7.25 -21.63 -2.45
C ASN A 219 7.15 -21.31 -3.92
N SER A 220 6.94 -22.33 -4.76
CA SER A 220 6.71 -22.18 -6.19
C SER A 220 5.53 -21.24 -6.47
N THR A 221 4.44 -21.38 -5.71
CA THR A 221 3.26 -20.51 -5.83
C THR A 221 3.55 -19.07 -5.40
N ILE A 222 4.32 -18.86 -4.32
CA ILE A 222 4.72 -17.53 -3.88
C ILE A 222 5.64 -16.87 -4.91
N ALA A 223 6.65 -17.60 -5.39
CA ALA A 223 7.60 -17.12 -6.38
C ALA A 223 6.94 -16.82 -7.72
N GLU A 224 5.95 -17.61 -8.12
CA GLU A 224 5.15 -17.35 -9.33
C GLU A 224 4.33 -16.07 -9.18
N ARG A 225 3.59 -15.91 -8.09
CA ARG A 225 2.75 -14.72 -7.83
C ARG A 225 3.54 -13.44 -7.68
N LEU A 226 4.73 -13.51 -7.08
CA LEU A 226 5.62 -12.35 -6.89
C LEU A 226 6.70 -12.22 -7.98
N GLN A 227 6.67 -13.08 -9.00
CA GLN A 227 7.62 -13.08 -10.11
C GLN A 227 9.11 -13.13 -9.68
N ILE A 228 9.41 -13.83 -8.58
CA ILE A 228 10.76 -13.91 -8.02
C ILE A 228 11.60 -14.89 -8.86
N LYS A 229 12.61 -14.37 -9.57
CA LYS A 229 13.55 -15.17 -10.38
C LYS A 229 14.53 -15.93 -9.46
N GLY A 230 14.81 -17.20 -9.78
CA GLY A 230 15.66 -18.07 -8.94
C GLY A 230 14.95 -18.56 -7.68
N ALA A 231 13.68 -18.94 -7.86
CA ALA A 231 12.62 -19.08 -6.87
C ALA A 231 13.04 -19.62 -5.50
N ASP A 232 13.71 -20.77 -5.40
CA ASP A 232 13.83 -21.42 -4.09
C ASP A 232 14.91 -20.83 -3.19
N THR A 233 16.09 -20.49 -3.71
CA THR A 233 17.20 -20.04 -2.86
C THR A 233 17.01 -18.59 -2.40
N THR A 234 16.53 -17.72 -3.30
CA THR A 234 16.29 -16.31 -2.98
C THR A 234 15.06 -16.14 -2.10
N LEU A 235 13.95 -16.81 -2.41
CA LEU A 235 12.73 -16.73 -1.61
C LEU A 235 12.96 -17.28 -0.19
N ASN A 236 13.65 -18.41 -0.04
CA ASN A 236 13.95 -18.93 1.30
C ASN A 236 14.81 -17.94 2.09
N LYS A 237 15.83 -17.32 1.49
CA LYS A 237 16.61 -16.26 2.19
C LYS A 237 15.74 -15.11 2.66
N TYR A 238 14.77 -14.67 1.86
CA TYR A 238 13.85 -13.61 2.26
C TYR A 238 12.93 -14.08 3.39
N ILE A 239 12.35 -15.27 3.29
CA ILE A 239 11.50 -15.87 4.34
C ILE A 239 12.28 -16.03 5.64
N ASP A 240 13.47 -16.62 5.60
CA ASP A 240 14.34 -16.83 6.77
C ASP A 240 14.69 -15.50 7.44
N LYS A 241 14.95 -14.45 6.64
CA LYS A 241 15.19 -13.10 7.16
C LYS A 241 13.95 -12.54 7.85
N LEU A 242 12.77 -12.62 7.22
CA LEU A 242 11.51 -12.15 7.81
C LEU A 242 11.20 -12.88 9.13
N GLU A 243 11.42 -14.19 9.20
CA GLU A 243 11.25 -14.97 10.42
C GLU A 243 12.28 -14.59 11.50
N SER A 244 13.55 -14.44 11.13
CA SER A 244 14.62 -14.06 12.08
C SER A 244 14.42 -12.67 12.70
N LEU A 245 13.76 -11.77 11.99
CA LEU A 245 13.40 -10.43 12.46
C LEU A 245 12.11 -10.43 13.30
N GLY A 246 11.45 -11.58 13.46
CA GLY A 246 10.17 -11.68 14.16
C GLY A 246 9.02 -11.00 13.42
N LEU A 247 9.12 -10.86 12.10
CA LEU A 247 8.06 -10.24 11.28
C LEU A 247 6.97 -11.24 10.92
N ILE A 248 7.36 -12.51 10.75
CA ILE A 248 6.47 -13.62 10.45
C ILE A 248 6.71 -14.81 11.38
N GLN A 249 5.68 -15.62 11.57
CA GLN A 249 5.77 -16.98 12.12
C GLN A 249 5.38 -17.98 11.03
N ILE A 250 6.15 -19.06 10.92
CA ILE A 250 5.89 -20.15 9.97
C ILE A 250 5.25 -21.32 10.71
N ASN A 251 4.09 -21.75 10.23
CA ASN A 251 3.42 -22.95 10.71
C ASN A 251 3.50 -24.06 9.66
N TYR A 252 3.89 -25.24 10.11
CA TYR A 252 4.01 -26.43 9.27
C TYR A 252 2.76 -27.30 9.39
N PRO A 253 2.09 -27.66 8.29
CA PRO A 253 0.94 -28.57 8.34
C PRO A 253 1.38 -29.98 8.73
N LYS A 254 0.47 -30.80 9.25
CA LYS A 254 0.77 -32.16 9.74
C LYS A 254 1.44 -33.07 8.70
N ASN A 255 1.17 -32.87 7.41
CA ASN A 255 1.73 -33.65 6.31
C ASN A 255 3.01 -33.04 5.71
N TYR A 256 3.63 -32.06 6.37
CA TYR A 256 4.82 -31.38 5.87
C TYR A 256 5.99 -32.36 5.68
N ASP A 257 6.31 -33.14 6.72
CA ASP A 257 7.41 -34.11 6.70
C ASP A 257 7.14 -35.26 5.73
N ASP A 258 5.88 -35.72 5.64
CA ASP A 258 5.48 -36.72 4.65
C ASP A 258 5.77 -36.24 3.23
N LYS A 259 5.41 -34.99 2.91
CA LYS A 259 5.68 -34.41 1.59
C LYS A 259 7.17 -34.35 1.30
N LEU A 260 7.99 -33.96 2.27
CA LEU A 260 9.46 -33.98 2.11
C LEU A 260 9.99 -35.39 1.83
N MET A 261 9.50 -36.39 2.57
CA MET A 261 9.88 -37.80 2.39
C MET A 261 9.51 -38.33 0.99
N PHE A 262 8.34 -37.94 0.48
CA PHE A 262 7.88 -38.29 -0.88
C PHE A 262 8.42 -37.37 -1.98
N ARG A 263 9.40 -36.50 -1.68
CA ARG A 263 9.99 -35.53 -2.63
C ARG A 263 8.96 -34.60 -3.29
N GLN A 264 7.89 -34.30 -2.57
CA GLN A 264 6.88 -33.34 -2.97
C GLN A 264 7.16 -32.00 -2.32
N GLU A 265 6.83 -30.90 -3.02
CA GLU A 265 6.97 -29.58 -2.44
C GLU A 265 5.94 -29.35 -1.31
N PRO A 266 6.40 -29.12 -0.08
CA PRO A 266 5.49 -28.89 1.02
C PRO A 266 4.93 -27.47 0.98
N SER A 267 3.75 -27.30 1.57
CA SER A 267 3.11 -26.01 1.75
C SER A 267 3.24 -25.56 3.20
N ARG A 268 3.31 -24.25 3.43
CA ARG A 268 3.48 -23.64 4.76
C ARG A 268 2.44 -22.54 4.97
N GLU A 269 2.09 -22.31 6.21
CA GLU A 269 1.32 -21.14 6.61
C GLU A 269 2.26 -20.04 7.12
N PHE A 270 2.00 -18.80 6.72
CA PHE A 270 2.77 -17.63 7.11
C PHE A 270 1.86 -16.68 7.89
N ILE A 271 2.24 -16.34 9.11
CA ILE A 271 1.49 -15.46 10.01
C ILE A 271 2.29 -14.17 10.19
N PRO A 272 1.77 -12.99 9.80
CA PRO A 272 2.47 -11.71 9.88
C PRO A 272 2.40 -11.12 11.31
N ILE A 273 3.07 -11.77 12.26
CA ILE A 273 2.96 -11.48 13.69
C ILE A 273 3.26 -10.02 14.06
N ALA A 274 4.18 -9.35 13.37
CA ALA A 274 4.50 -7.94 13.63
C ALA A 274 3.35 -7.01 13.25
N ASN A 275 2.81 -7.14 12.04
CA ASN A 275 1.65 -6.36 11.60
C ASN A 275 0.42 -6.58 12.51
N LEU A 276 0.17 -7.83 12.92
CA LEU A 276 -0.92 -8.14 13.84
C LEU A 276 -0.74 -7.43 15.19
N ALA A 277 0.49 -7.39 15.72
CA ALA A 277 0.80 -6.68 16.95
C ALA A 277 0.62 -5.16 16.81
N TYR A 278 1.07 -4.55 15.70
CA TYR A 278 0.88 -3.12 15.45
C TYR A 278 -0.60 -2.74 15.36
N MET A 279 -1.39 -3.53 14.64
CA MET A 279 -2.83 -3.28 14.52
C MET A 279 -3.57 -3.39 15.86
N GLU A 280 -3.21 -4.37 16.70
CA GLU A 280 -3.80 -4.49 18.04
C GLU A 280 -3.40 -3.32 18.94
N GLN A 281 -2.13 -2.90 18.90
CA GLN A 281 -1.67 -1.73 19.65
C GLN A 281 -2.48 -0.49 19.30
N TYR A 282 -2.67 -0.20 18.01
CA TYR A 282 -3.41 1.00 17.59
C TYR A 282 -4.88 0.95 17.97
N ARG A 283 -5.50 -0.23 17.94
CA ARG A 283 -6.87 -0.42 18.40
C ARG A 283 -7.02 -0.13 19.89
N VAL A 284 -6.06 -0.55 20.71
CA VAL A 284 -6.05 -0.26 22.15
C VAL A 284 -5.86 1.24 22.40
N GLU A 285 -4.97 1.89 21.66
CA GLU A 285 -4.76 3.35 21.76
C GLU A 285 -6.04 4.14 21.43
N GLU A 286 -6.75 3.79 20.34
CA GLU A 286 -8.04 4.42 19.98
C GLU A 286 -9.09 4.27 21.09
N GLN A 287 -9.20 3.08 21.71
CA GLN A 287 -10.15 2.85 22.80
C GLN A 287 -9.84 3.67 24.05
N ILE A 288 -8.56 3.85 24.39
CA ILE A 288 -8.15 4.68 25.53
C ILE A 288 -8.50 6.15 25.28
N ASP A 289 -8.25 6.65 24.06
CA ASP A 289 -8.55 8.04 23.69
C ASP A 289 -10.07 8.31 23.73
N GLU A 290 -10.90 7.38 23.24
CA GLU A 290 -12.36 7.47 23.33
C GLU A 290 -12.86 7.52 24.79
N LEU A 291 -12.32 6.66 25.66
CA LEU A 291 -12.68 6.63 27.08
C LEU A 291 -12.25 7.90 27.80
N ALA A 292 -11.06 8.44 27.50
CA ALA A 292 -10.58 9.69 28.07
C ALA A 292 -11.49 10.87 27.67
N VAL A 293 -11.95 10.94 26.43
CA VAL A 293 -12.90 11.99 25.99
C VAL A 293 -14.23 11.90 26.74
N HIS A 294 -14.70 10.69 27.05
CA HIS A 294 -15.96 10.46 27.78
C HIS A 294 -15.89 10.68 29.30
N GLU A 295 -14.74 10.52 29.94
CA GLU A 295 -14.58 10.81 31.38
C GLU A 295 -14.41 12.32 31.68
N PHE A 296 -14.13 13.13 30.66
CA PHE A 296 -13.96 14.59 30.77
C PHE A 296 -15.03 15.43 30.05
N SER A 297 -16.14 14.80 29.61
CA SER A 297 -17.32 15.49 29.06
C SER A 297 -18.56 15.35 29.97
#